data_AF-A0A453KAV2-F1
#
_entry.id   AF-A0A453KAV2-F1
#
_cell.length_a   1.000
_cell.length_b   1.000
_cell.length_c   1.000
_cell.angle_alpha   90.00
_cell.angle_beta   90.00
_cell.angle_gamma   90.00
#
_symmetry.space_group_name_H-M   'P 1'
#
loop_
_entity.id
_entity.type
_entity.pdbx_description
1 polymer ?
#
loop_
_entity_poly.entity_id
_entity_poly.type
_entity_poly.pdbx_seq_one_letter_code
_entity_poly.pdbx_strand_id
1 'polypeptide(L)'
;REKGMPLVSKLGQRSEFIHVDIRNSSRLKEVLEGVDLVVHAAGPFQRDDKCTVLQAATFTKTRYTDICDGVDYSWRAKSFHEQAKASGVPALITAGISPGVSNVMAAELVRTAKGESGGEPETLRFFYYIAGTGGAGPTTLGTSLLLLGEDVIAYDKGSEIKLKPYSGARNIDFGKGIGKKYVYLMNLPEVKSTHKNLGLPTVHALFGSDPFIWNWGMETFANFLPSDLLRDKNVTLKFAECVDPFIRVIDGIVGERVAMRIDLESSNG
;
A
#
# COMPACT_ATOMS: atom_id res chain seq x y z
N ARG A 1 11.13 -17.66 -13.54
CA ARG A 1 11.74 -18.98 -13.18
C ARG A 1 12.84 -18.81 -12.13
N GLU A 2 13.76 -17.87 -12.33
CA GLU A 2 14.90 -17.58 -11.43
C GLU A 2 14.53 -17.35 -9.96
N LYS A 3 13.45 -16.62 -9.66
CA LYS A 3 12.97 -16.42 -8.27
C LYS A 3 12.06 -17.55 -7.76
N GLY A 4 11.31 -18.19 -8.66
CA GLY A 4 10.24 -19.13 -8.31
C GLY A 4 10.73 -20.53 -7.92
N MET A 5 11.71 -21.08 -8.65
CA MET A 5 12.27 -22.40 -8.33
C MET A 5 12.98 -22.43 -6.96
N PRO A 6 13.83 -21.46 -6.61
CA PRO A 6 14.42 -21.41 -5.26
C PRO A 6 13.39 -21.31 -4.14
N LEU A 7 12.28 -20.59 -4.37
CA LEU A 7 11.20 -20.48 -3.38
C LEU A 7 10.53 -21.84 -3.14
N VAL A 8 10.23 -22.59 -4.20
CA VAL A 8 9.69 -23.96 -4.09
C VAL A 8 10.65 -24.87 -3.32
N SER A 9 11.97 -24.80 -3.60
CA SER A 9 12.97 -25.56 -2.84
C SER A 9 12.96 -25.21 -1.35
N LYS A 10 12.69 -23.95 -0.97
CA LYS A 10 12.57 -23.51 0.42
C LYS A 10 11.26 -23.94 1.08
N LEU A 11 10.15 -23.99 0.33
CA LEU A 11 8.82 -24.38 0.83
C LEU A 11 8.63 -25.90 0.93
N GLY A 12 9.38 -26.69 0.14
CA GLY A 12 9.42 -28.15 0.22
C GLY A 12 8.40 -28.86 -0.68
N GLN A 13 8.17 -30.15 -0.41
CA GLN A 13 7.52 -31.11 -1.33
C GLN A 13 6.04 -30.84 -1.66
N ARG A 14 5.36 -29.93 -0.94
CA ARG A 14 3.96 -29.54 -1.20
C ARG A 14 3.86 -28.19 -1.90
N SER A 15 4.86 -27.86 -2.71
CA SER A 15 4.88 -26.62 -3.49
C SER A 15 5.35 -26.91 -4.90
N GLU A 16 4.77 -26.19 -5.86
CA GLU A 16 5.14 -26.25 -7.26
C GLU A 16 5.27 -24.83 -7.82
N PHE A 17 6.05 -24.70 -8.89
CA PHE A 17 6.20 -23.43 -9.58
C PHE A 17 5.55 -23.51 -10.96
N ILE A 18 4.57 -22.63 -11.17
CA ILE A 18 3.97 -22.41 -12.48
C ILE A 18 4.36 -21.01 -12.94
N HIS A 19 4.88 -20.90 -14.16
CA HIS A 19 5.10 -19.60 -14.78
C HIS A 19 3.79 -19.10 -15.40
N VAL A 20 3.35 -17.91 -14.99
CA VAL A 20 2.14 -17.26 -15.48
C VAL A 20 2.41 -15.77 -15.68
N ASP A 21 1.95 -15.24 -16.82
CA ASP A 21 1.77 -13.80 -17.00
C ASP A 21 0.38 -13.42 -16.46
N ILE A 22 0.32 -12.55 -15.45
CA ILE A 22 -0.92 -12.11 -14.81
C ILE A 22 -1.83 -11.29 -15.75
N ARG A 23 -1.34 -10.90 -16.92
CA ARG A 23 -2.13 -10.24 -17.98
C ARG A 23 -2.84 -11.25 -18.88
N ASN A 24 -2.45 -12.53 -18.86
CA ASN A 24 -3.08 -13.58 -19.64
C ASN A 24 -4.30 -14.15 -18.89
N SER A 25 -5.48 -13.61 -19.18
CA SER A 25 -6.72 -14.01 -18.52
C SER A 25 -7.06 -15.50 -18.71
N SER A 26 -6.88 -16.05 -19.91
CA SER A 26 -7.20 -17.47 -20.18
C SER A 26 -6.30 -18.39 -19.36
N ARG A 27 -5.00 -18.12 -19.33
CA ARG A 27 -4.05 -18.91 -18.56
C ARG A 27 -4.30 -18.80 -17.06
N LEU A 28 -4.67 -17.61 -16.56
CA LEU A 28 -5.05 -17.44 -15.16
C LEU A 28 -6.27 -18.27 -14.80
N LYS A 29 -7.30 -18.32 -15.64
CA LYS A 29 -8.48 -19.14 -15.40
C LYS A 29 -8.10 -20.63 -15.30
N GLU A 30 -7.32 -21.13 -16.24
CA GLU A 30 -6.83 -22.52 -16.21
C GLU A 30 -6.07 -22.85 -14.92
N VAL A 31 -5.16 -21.95 -14.49
CA VAL A 31 -4.31 -22.20 -13.29
C VAL A 31 -5.09 -22.06 -11.99
N LEU A 32 -6.18 -21.30 -11.97
CA LEU A 32 -7.02 -21.11 -10.79
C LEU A 32 -8.12 -22.18 -10.65
N GLU A 33 -8.34 -23.03 -11.64
CA GLU A 33 -9.28 -24.16 -11.51
C GLU A 33 -8.87 -25.10 -10.37
N GLY A 34 -9.82 -25.37 -9.46
CA GLY A 34 -9.58 -26.21 -8.28
C GLY A 34 -8.75 -25.55 -7.17
N VAL A 35 -8.35 -24.28 -7.31
CA VAL A 35 -7.62 -23.54 -6.27
C VAL A 35 -8.59 -22.95 -5.25
N ASP A 36 -8.31 -23.15 -3.96
CA ASP A 36 -9.13 -22.66 -2.85
C ASP A 36 -9.04 -21.14 -2.62
N LEU A 37 -7.83 -20.60 -2.79
CA LEU A 37 -7.49 -19.20 -2.52
C LEU A 37 -6.31 -18.76 -3.42
N VAL A 38 -6.45 -17.61 -4.07
CA VAL A 38 -5.32 -16.91 -4.69
C VAL A 38 -4.86 -15.76 -3.79
N VAL A 39 -3.55 -15.70 -3.53
CA VAL A 39 -2.88 -14.59 -2.85
C VAL A 39 -2.10 -13.80 -3.91
N HIS A 40 -2.65 -12.66 -4.31
CA HIS A 40 -2.06 -11.82 -5.35
C HIS A 40 -1.05 -10.84 -4.72
N ALA A 41 0.23 -11.16 -4.88
CA ALA A 41 1.38 -10.35 -4.45
C ALA A 41 2.28 -9.93 -5.63
N ALA A 42 1.70 -9.81 -6.82
CA ALA A 42 2.42 -9.53 -8.06
C ALA A 42 2.29 -8.05 -8.45
N GLY A 43 2.82 -7.18 -7.59
CA GLY A 43 2.89 -5.73 -7.85
C GLY A 43 4.04 -5.32 -8.77
N PRO A 44 4.25 -4.01 -8.98
CA PRO A 44 3.51 -2.90 -8.37
C PRO A 44 2.10 -2.75 -8.94
N PHE A 45 1.12 -2.46 -8.08
CA PHE A 45 -0.30 -2.32 -8.43
C PHE A 45 -0.65 -0.94 -9.01
N GLN A 46 0.17 0.07 -8.74
CA GLN A 46 0.05 1.41 -9.32
C GLN A 46 0.00 1.29 -10.83
N ARG A 47 -0.79 2.10 -11.55
CA ARG A 47 -0.85 2.11 -13.03
C ARG A 47 -1.28 0.82 -13.72
N ASP A 48 -1.71 -0.23 -13.02
CA ASP A 48 -2.42 -1.32 -13.68
C ASP A 48 -3.87 -0.90 -13.97
N ASP A 49 -4.26 -1.04 -15.23
CA ASP A 49 -5.58 -0.66 -15.74
C ASP A 49 -6.64 -1.74 -15.55
N LYS A 50 -6.22 -2.95 -15.18
CA LYS A 50 -7.06 -4.14 -15.06
C LYS A 50 -6.79 -4.91 -13.77
N CYS A 51 -7.85 -5.48 -13.19
CA CYS A 51 -7.77 -6.38 -12.04
C CYS A 51 -7.86 -7.85 -12.51
N THR A 52 -7.01 -8.25 -13.47
CA THR A 52 -7.17 -9.51 -14.20
C THR A 52 -7.15 -10.75 -13.30
N VAL A 53 -6.33 -10.75 -12.25
CA VAL A 53 -6.29 -11.86 -11.28
C VAL A 53 -7.59 -11.96 -10.48
N LEU A 54 -8.14 -10.83 -10.00
CA LEU A 54 -9.44 -10.79 -9.31
C LEU A 54 -10.57 -11.26 -10.24
N GLN A 55 -10.57 -10.82 -11.50
CA GLN A 55 -11.56 -11.22 -12.48
C GLN A 55 -11.50 -12.72 -12.79
N ALA A 56 -10.30 -13.27 -12.94
CA ALA A 56 -10.10 -14.71 -13.14
C ALA A 56 -10.57 -15.51 -11.92
N ALA A 57 -10.20 -15.09 -10.71
CA ALA A 57 -10.63 -15.72 -9.46
C ALA A 57 -12.15 -15.70 -9.30
N THR A 58 -12.79 -14.57 -9.64
CA THR A 58 -14.25 -14.45 -9.62
C THR A 58 -14.91 -15.42 -10.61
N PHE A 59 -14.33 -15.57 -11.81
CA PHE A 59 -14.82 -16.48 -12.84
C PHE A 59 -14.70 -17.96 -12.43
N THR A 60 -13.55 -18.36 -11.88
CA THR A 60 -13.27 -19.74 -11.44
C THR A 60 -13.87 -20.08 -10.08
N LYS A 61 -14.54 -19.11 -9.43
CA LYS A 61 -15.07 -19.21 -8.06
C LYS A 61 -13.98 -19.45 -7.01
N THR A 62 -12.76 -18.99 -7.28
CA THR A 62 -11.61 -19.05 -6.37
C THR A 62 -11.65 -17.84 -5.43
N ARG A 63 -11.47 -18.07 -4.12
CA ARG A 63 -11.37 -16.96 -3.15
C ARG A 63 -10.15 -16.10 -3.48
N TYR A 64 -10.24 -14.80 -3.20
CA TYR A 64 -9.21 -13.86 -3.59
C TYR A 64 -8.71 -13.03 -2.42
N THR A 65 -7.40 -12.83 -2.33
CA THR A 65 -6.83 -11.73 -1.56
C THR A 65 -5.64 -11.08 -2.26
N ASP A 66 -5.43 -9.79 -2.04
CA ASP A 66 -4.24 -9.08 -2.53
C ASP A 66 -3.61 -8.19 -1.46
N ILE A 67 -2.36 -7.79 -1.71
CA ILE A 67 -1.61 -6.83 -0.90
C ILE A 67 -1.51 -5.47 -1.60
N CYS A 68 -2.55 -5.08 -2.34
CA CYS A 68 -2.56 -3.84 -3.12
C CYS A 68 -2.35 -2.61 -2.24
N ASP A 69 -1.47 -1.72 -2.68
CA ASP A 69 -1.16 -0.41 -2.09
C ASP A 69 -1.45 0.75 -3.06
N GLY A 70 -2.01 0.48 -4.24
CA GLY A 70 -2.37 1.48 -5.25
C GLY A 70 -3.79 1.99 -5.10
N VAL A 71 -3.98 3.32 -5.02
CA VAL A 71 -5.31 3.94 -4.84
C VAL A 71 -6.26 3.55 -5.97
N ASP A 72 -5.88 3.81 -7.22
CA ASP A 72 -6.73 3.55 -8.39
C ASP A 72 -7.06 2.06 -8.55
N TYR A 73 -6.06 1.18 -8.40
CA TYR A 73 -6.27 -0.26 -8.46
C TYR A 73 -7.24 -0.71 -7.37
N SER A 74 -7.07 -0.24 -6.12
CA SER A 74 -7.94 -0.63 -5.02
C SER A 74 -9.40 -0.23 -5.23
N TRP A 75 -9.68 0.89 -5.92
CA TRP A 75 -11.05 1.34 -6.21
C TRP A 75 -11.64 0.61 -7.41
N ARG A 76 -10.82 0.31 -8.42
CA ARG A 76 -11.20 -0.56 -9.53
C ARG A 76 -11.51 -1.97 -9.04
N ALA A 77 -10.72 -2.52 -8.13
CA ALA A 77 -10.99 -3.82 -7.53
C ALA A 77 -12.34 -3.82 -6.78
N LYS A 78 -12.64 -2.75 -6.03
CA LYS A 78 -13.95 -2.58 -5.36
C LYS A 78 -15.13 -2.51 -6.33
N SER A 79 -14.96 -2.05 -7.57
CA SER A 79 -16.06 -2.02 -8.55
C SER A 79 -16.53 -3.40 -8.98
N PHE A 80 -15.78 -4.47 -8.68
CA PHE A 80 -16.19 -5.86 -8.90
C PHE A 80 -17.04 -6.44 -7.76
N HIS A 81 -17.41 -5.65 -6.75
CA HIS A 81 -18.18 -6.12 -5.57
C HIS A 81 -19.41 -6.95 -5.95
N GLU A 82 -20.29 -6.42 -6.80
CA GLU A 82 -21.53 -7.11 -7.19
C GLU A 82 -21.25 -8.39 -7.97
N GLN A 83 -20.23 -8.40 -8.84
CA GLN A 83 -19.84 -9.59 -9.58
C GLN A 83 -19.29 -10.70 -8.66
N ALA A 84 -18.42 -10.34 -7.71
CA ALA A 84 -17.87 -11.25 -6.73
C ALA A 84 -18.97 -11.84 -5.82
N LYS A 85 -19.89 -10.98 -5.36
CA LYS A 85 -21.06 -11.36 -4.56
C LYS A 85 -21.97 -12.32 -5.31
N ALA A 86 -22.34 -12.00 -6.56
CA ALA A 86 -23.18 -12.87 -7.40
C ALA A 86 -22.53 -14.23 -7.68
N SER A 87 -21.20 -14.28 -7.73
CA SER A 87 -20.44 -15.52 -7.95
C SER A 87 -20.20 -16.31 -6.65
N GLY A 88 -20.59 -15.77 -5.49
CA GLY A 88 -20.34 -16.38 -4.19
C GLY A 88 -18.87 -16.37 -3.78
N VAL A 89 -18.08 -15.42 -4.29
CA VAL A 89 -16.63 -15.36 -4.10
C VAL A 89 -16.25 -14.28 -3.09
N PRO A 90 -15.75 -14.65 -1.90
CA PRO A 90 -15.07 -13.72 -1.01
C PRO A 90 -13.81 -13.14 -1.66
N ALA A 91 -13.69 -11.81 -1.66
CA ALA A 91 -12.52 -11.08 -2.14
C ALA A 91 -12.06 -10.05 -1.10
N LEU A 92 -10.87 -10.26 -0.53
CA LEU A 92 -10.23 -9.36 0.44
C LEU A 92 -9.08 -8.60 -0.23
N ILE A 93 -9.33 -7.35 -0.61
CA ILE A 93 -8.30 -6.50 -1.22
C ILE A 93 -7.53 -5.73 -0.15
N THR A 94 -6.36 -5.20 -0.51
CA THR A 94 -5.54 -4.31 0.32
C THR A 94 -5.19 -4.92 1.70
N ALA A 95 -4.84 -6.21 1.73
CA ALA A 95 -4.62 -7.03 2.93
C ALA A 95 -3.15 -7.07 3.38
N GLY A 96 -2.46 -5.93 3.31
CA GLY A 96 -1.08 -5.78 3.76
C GLY A 96 -0.97 -5.25 5.19
N ILE A 97 0.19 -4.64 5.50
CA ILE A 97 0.39 -3.89 6.74
C ILE A 97 -0.22 -2.49 6.59
N SER A 98 0.20 -1.75 5.56
CA SER A 98 -0.39 -0.48 5.15
C SER A 98 -0.48 -0.46 3.63
N PRO A 99 -1.69 -0.49 3.05
CA PRO A 99 -2.99 -0.67 3.69
C PRO A 99 -3.23 -2.10 4.22
N GLY A 100 -4.18 -2.26 5.15
CA GLY A 100 -4.63 -3.54 5.71
C GLY A 100 -4.74 -3.53 7.23
N VAL A 101 -3.65 -3.80 7.93
CA VAL A 101 -3.59 -3.67 9.41
C VAL A 101 -3.92 -2.24 9.85
N SER A 102 -3.43 -1.24 9.11
CA SER A 102 -3.77 0.18 9.30
C SER A 102 -5.27 0.44 9.28
N ASN A 103 -6.01 -0.17 8.34
CA ASN A 103 -7.45 -0.04 8.23
C ASN A 103 -8.18 -0.65 9.44
N VAL A 104 -7.72 -1.80 9.92
CA VAL A 104 -8.29 -2.46 11.10
C VAL A 104 -8.06 -1.60 12.35
N MET A 105 -6.86 -1.06 12.53
CA MET A 105 -6.54 -0.15 13.63
C MET A 105 -7.39 1.12 13.58
N ALA A 106 -7.58 1.72 12.40
CA ALA A 106 -8.45 2.88 12.22
C ALA A 106 -9.91 2.56 12.55
N ALA A 107 -10.43 1.42 12.09
CA ALA A 107 -11.79 0.99 12.39
C ALA A 107 -12.00 0.77 13.90
N GLU A 108 -11.02 0.18 14.57
CA GLU A 108 -11.06 -0.05 16.01
C GLU A 108 -11.01 1.27 16.81
N LEU A 109 -10.13 2.21 16.45
CA LEU A 109 -10.10 3.54 17.09
C LEU A 109 -11.45 4.25 16.98
N VAL A 110 -12.04 4.23 15.79
CA VAL A 110 -13.36 4.86 15.55
C VAL A 110 -14.46 4.15 16.33
N ARG A 111 -14.45 2.82 16.38
CA ARG A 111 -15.41 2.02 17.14
C ARG A 111 -15.33 2.33 18.64
N THR A 112 -14.12 2.38 19.20
CA THR A 112 -13.88 2.69 20.61
C THR A 112 -14.27 4.12 20.95
N ALA A 113 -13.88 5.10 20.13
CA ALA A 113 -14.25 6.51 20.34
C ALA A 113 -15.78 6.72 20.39
N LYS A 114 -16.52 6.08 19.49
CA LYS A 114 -18.00 6.14 19.48
C LYS A 114 -18.63 5.43 20.68
N GLY A 115 -17.97 4.42 21.24
CA GLY A 115 -18.46 3.65 22.39
C GLY A 115 -18.16 4.30 23.75
N GLU A 116 -17.04 5.01 23.87
CA GLU A 116 -16.50 5.47 25.17
C GLU A 116 -16.47 6.99 25.32
N SER A 117 -16.22 7.74 24.24
CA SER A 117 -15.75 9.13 24.36
C SER A 117 -16.85 10.17 24.22
N GLY A 118 -18.05 9.81 23.74
CA GLY A 118 -19.19 10.72 23.51
C GLY A 118 -18.97 11.81 22.46
N GLY A 119 -17.71 12.12 22.10
CA GLY A 119 -17.32 12.98 20.99
C GLY A 119 -17.39 12.25 19.65
N GLU A 120 -17.74 13.00 18.61
CA GLU A 120 -17.78 12.48 17.24
C GLU A 120 -16.35 12.42 16.67
N PRO A 121 -15.93 11.29 16.08
CA PRO A 121 -14.65 11.19 15.38
C PRO A 121 -14.56 12.19 14.21
N GLU A 122 -13.56 13.07 14.22
CA GLU A 122 -13.42 14.13 13.20
C GLU A 122 -12.21 13.94 12.31
N THR A 123 -11.03 13.75 12.90
CA THR A 123 -9.78 13.69 12.14
C THR A 123 -9.01 12.42 12.43
N LEU A 124 -8.72 11.65 11.37
CA LEU A 124 -7.90 10.46 11.47
C LEU A 124 -6.63 10.62 10.62
N ARG A 125 -5.47 10.40 11.24
CA ARG A 125 -4.15 10.61 10.62
C ARG A 125 -3.34 9.33 10.68
N PHE A 126 -2.91 8.86 9.52
CA PHE A 126 -2.01 7.74 9.42
C PHE A 126 -0.56 8.24 9.33
N PHE A 127 0.31 7.68 10.17
CA PHE A 127 1.74 7.96 10.15
C PHE A 127 2.51 6.65 9.98
N TYR A 128 3.39 6.63 8.99
CA TYR A 128 4.21 5.47 8.65
C TYR A 128 5.68 5.81 8.69
N TYR A 129 6.47 4.84 9.14
CA TYR A 129 7.91 4.94 9.14
C TYR A 129 8.54 3.59 8.77
N ILE A 130 9.60 3.66 7.97
CA ILE A 130 10.49 2.53 7.71
C ILE A 130 11.96 2.95 7.87
N ALA A 131 12.79 2.07 8.40
CA ALA A 131 14.24 2.15 8.25
C ALA A 131 14.65 1.36 7.01
N GLY A 132 15.45 1.98 6.13
CA GLY A 132 15.84 1.36 4.87
C GLY A 132 14.63 1.05 4.01
N THR A 133 14.51 -0.21 3.57
CA THR A 133 13.33 -0.73 2.87
C THR A 133 12.27 -1.34 3.78
N GLY A 134 12.50 -1.36 5.10
CA GLY A 134 11.66 -2.08 6.06
C GLY A 134 11.69 -3.60 5.84
N GLY A 135 12.75 -4.13 5.23
CA GLY A 135 12.90 -5.55 4.88
C GLY A 135 12.12 -6.00 3.65
N ALA A 136 11.39 -5.08 2.99
CA ALA A 136 10.62 -5.37 1.78
C ALA A 136 11.47 -5.25 0.49
N GLY A 137 12.72 -4.79 0.59
CA GLY A 137 13.66 -4.73 -0.51
C GLY A 137 13.36 -3.63 -1.55
N PRO A 138 13.88 -3.75 -2.79
CA PRO A 138 13.89 -2.67 -3.76
C PRO A 138 12.49 -2.27 -4.27
N THR A 139 11.50 -3.16 -4.12
CA THR A 139 10.11 -2.87 -4.49
C THR A 139 9.57 -1.68 -3.70
N THR A 140 9.96 -1.50 -2.44
CA THR A 140 9.57 -0.34 -1.62
C THR A 140 9.97 0.98 -2.28
N LEU A 141 11.20 1.08 -2.79
CA LEU A 141 11.65 2.30 -3.48
C LEU A 141 10.91 2.50 -4.80
N GLY A 142 10.74 1.44 -5.59
CA GLY A 142 10.01 1.52 -6.86
C GLY A 142 8.57 2.02 -6.66
N THR A 143 7.85 1.44 -5.69
CA THR A 143 6.51 1.92 -5.34
C THR A 143 6.53 3.36 -4.83
N SER A 144 7.46 3.71 -3.94
CA SER A 144 7.54 5.07 -3.38
C SER A 144 7.74 6.12 -4.48
N LEU A 145 8.59 5.84 -5.47
CA LEU A 145 8.81 6.71 -6.62
C LEU A 145 7.56 6.82 -7.52
N LEU A 146 6.84 5.73 -7.74
CA LEU A 146 5.57 5.75 -8.48
C LEU A 146 4.53 6.66 -7.79
N LEU A 147 4.47 6.62 -6.46
CA LEU A 147 3.59 7.47 -5.66
C LEU A 147 4.00 8.95 -5.69
N LEU A 148 5.29 9.28 -5.89
CA LEU A 148 5.71 10.68 -6.10
C LEU A 148 5.14 11.28 -7.39
N GLY A 149 4.75 10.45 -8.36
CA GLY A 149 4.08 10.90 -9.56
C GLY A 149 2.59 11.20 -9.35
N GLU A 150 2.01 10.92 -8.18
CA GLU A 150 0.57 11.05 -7.90
C GLU A 150 0.24 12.28 -7.07
N ASP A 151 -0.91 12.89 -7.35
CA ASP A 151 -1.51 13.81 -6.38
C ASP A 151 -1.88 13.00 -5.13
N VAL A 152 -1.59 13.54 -3.95
CA VAL A 152 -2.05 12.96 -2.69
C VAL A 152 -3.51 13.30 -2.51
N ILE A 153 -4.36 12.29 -2.46
CA ILE A 153 -5.77 12.45 -2.11
C ILE A 153 -5.90 12.44 -0.59
N ALA A 154 -6.40 13.54 -0.05
CA ALA A 154 -6.78 13.68 1.36
C ALA A 154 -8.20 14.20 1.47
N TYR A 155 -8.77 14.14 2.67
CA TYR A 155 -10.07 14.72 2.98
C TYR A 155 -9.89 15.76 4.08
N ASP A 156 -10.51 16.92 3.89
CA ASP A 156 -10.60 17.98 4.90
C ASP A 156 -12.06 18.43 5.01
N LYS A 157 -12.64 18.31 6.21
CA LYS A 157 -14.02 18.71 6.51
C LYS A 157 -15.04 18.14 5.50
N GLY A 158 -14.85 16.89 5.10
CA GLY A 158 -15.71 16.15 4.17
C GLY A 158 -15.43 16.41 2.69
N SER A 159 -14.53 17.33 2.35
CA SER A 159 -14.16 17.64 0.96
C SER A 159 -12.89 16.90 0.56
N GLU A 160 -12.91 16.30 -0.64
CA GLU A 160 -11.70 15.73 -1.24
C GLU A 160 -10.77 16.86 -1.66
N ILE A 161 -9.51 16.80 -1.22
CA ILE A 161 -8.45 17.74 -1.58
C ILE A 161 -7.28 17.01 -2.23
N LYS A 162 -6.62 17.69 -3.16
CA LYS A 162 -5.41 17.20 -3.82
C LYS A 162 -4.21 17.97 -3.31
N LEU A 163 -3.21 17.25 -2.82
CA LEU A 163 -2.00 17.81 -2.26
C LEU A 163 -0.77 17.31 -3.00
N LYS A 164 0.34 18.03 -2.88
CA LYS A 164 1.61 17.63 -3.48
C LYS A 164 2.19 16.43 -2.72
N PRO A 165 2.66 15.37 -3.40
CA PRO A 165 3.35 14.28 -2.75
C PRO A 165 4.65 14.77 -2.12
N TYR A 166 5.05 14.10 -1.03
CA TYR A 166 6.28 14.40 -0.32
C TYR A 166 6.39 15.85 0.20
N SER A 167 5.25 16.46 0.53
CA SER A 167 5.17 17.82 1.10
C SER A 167 4.61 17.79 2.54
N GLY A 168 4.58 18.96 3.19
CA GLY A 168 3.92 19.10 4.48
C GLY A 168 4.61 18.37 5.63
N ALA A 169 5.95 18.36 5.66
CA ALA A 169 6.74 17.63 6.64
C ALA A 169 6.27 17.82 8.09
N ARG A 170 6.14 16.72 8.82
CA ARG A 170 5.79 16.68 10.25
C ARG A 170 6.80 15.84 11.01
N ASN A 171 7.16 16.27 12.22
CA ASN A 171 8.00 15.48 13.11
C ASN A 171 7.12 14.72 14.10
N ILE A 172 7.02 13.40 13.93
CA ILE A 172 6.11 12.52 14.67
C ILE A 172 6.92 11.59 15.55
N ASP A 173 6.50 11.44 16.81
CA ASP A 173 7.08 10.47 17.73
C ASP A 173 6.39 9.11 17.59
N PHE A 174 7.12 8.10 17.15
CA PHE A 174 6.65 6.72 17.04
C PHE A 174 6.85 5.93 18.35
N GLY A 175 7.27 6.58 19.42
CA GLY A 175 7.45 5.99 20.73
C GLY A 175 8.79 5.26 20.90
N LYS A 176 8.91 4.54 22.02
CA LYS A 176 10.17 3.90 22.44
C LYS A 176 10.66 2.90 21.39
N GLY A 177 11.93 3.03 20.99
CA GLY A 177 12.60 2.15 20.02
C GLY A 177 12.74 2.73 18.62
N ILE A 178 11.88 3.70 18.25
CA ILE A 178 11.93 4.41 16.96
C ILE A 178 12.21 5.90 17.20
N GLY A 179 11.48 6.51 18.13
CA GLY A 179 11.57 7.94 18.45
C GLY A 179 10.95 8.83 17.37
N LYS A 180 11.45 10.07 17.33
CA LYS A 180 10.96 11.14 16.46
C LYS A 180 11.47 10.98 15.03
N LYS A 181 10.55 11.06 14.05
CA LYS A 181 10.83 10.93 12.62
C LYS A 181 10.06 11.97 11.81
N TYR A 182 10.70 12.45 10.75
CA TYR A 182 10.04 13.30 9.77
C TYR A 182 9.24 12.44 8.80
N VAL A 183 7.97 12.81 8.61
CA VAL A 183 7.02 12.15 7.71
C VAL A 183 6.38 13.19 6.78
N TYR A 184 6.00 12.75 5.58
CA TYR A 184 5.57 13.59 4.46
C TYR A 184 4.32 13.02 3.82
N LEU A 185 3.49 13.88 3.22
CA LEU A 185 2.24 13.45 2.57
C LEU A 185 2.47 12.41 1.48
N MET A 186 1.69 11.33 1.50
CA MET A 186 1.76 10.24 0.53
C MET A 186 0.36 9.73 0.17
N ASN A 187 0.16 9.33 -1.09
CA ASN A 187 -1.14 8.89 -1.59
C ASN A 187 -1.38 7.41 -1.24
N LEU A 188 -2.25 7.13 -0.27
CA LEU A 188 -2.51 5.75 0.20
C LEU A 188 -4.00 5.36 0.11
N PRO A 189 -4.32 4.09 -0.24
CA PRO A 189 -5.71 3.65 -0.47
C PRO A 189 -6.64 3.79 0.74
N GLU A 190 -6.07 3.59 1.92
CA GLU A 190 -6.80 3.57 3.18
C GLU A 190 -7.45 4.92 3.50
N VAL A 191 -6.84 6.05 3.09
CA VAL A 191 -7.38 7.41 3.31
C VAL A 191 -8.81 7.51 2.78
N LYS A 192 -8.99 7.15 1.51
CA LYS A 192 -10.29 7.20 0.86
C LYS A 192 -11.25 6.13 1.40
N SER A 193 -10.76 4.95 1.76
CA SER A 193 -11.60 3.91 2.33
C SER A 193 -12.09 4.26 3.73
N THR A 194 -11.27 4.91 4.55
CA THR A 194 -11.60 5.37 5.90
C THR A 194 -12.63 6.48 5.82
N HIS A 195 -12.41 7.49 4.96
CA HIS A 195 -13.41 8.53 4.74
C HIS A 195 -14.76 7.93 4.34
N LYS A 196 -14.80 7.07 3.32
CA LYS A 196 -16.06 6.52 2.80
C LYS A 196 -16.75 5.52 3.71
N ASN A 197 -16.01 4.63 4.37
CA ASN A 197 -16.59 3.50 5.11
C ASN A 197 -16.71 3.77 6.62
N LEU A 198 -15.85 4.62 7.19
CA LEU A 198 -15.89 4.97 8.61
C LEU A 198 -16.53 6.35 8.86
N GLY A 199 -16.73 7.16 7.80
CA GLY A 199 -17.45 8.43 7.84
C GLY A 199 -16.65 9.60 8.40
N LEU A 200 -15.31 9.53 8.38
CA LEU A 200 -14.44 10.55 8.97
C LEU A 200 -14.33 11.75 8.02
N PRO A 201 -14.62 12.99 8.48
CA PRO A 201 -14.59 14.15 7.61
C PRO A 201 -13.17 14.55 7.20
N THR A 202 -12.17 14.36 8.06
CA THR A 202 -10.77 14.70 7.76
C THR A 202 -9.88 13.47 7.86
N VAL A 203 -9.20 13.12 6.77
CA VAL A 203 -8.32 11.94 6.69
C VAL A 203 -7.11 12.22 5.81
N HIS A 204 -5.91 11.90 6.31
CA HIS A 204 -4.68 11.95 5.51
C HIS A 204 -3.63 10.96 6.00
N ALA A 205 -2.66 10.65 5.14
CA ALA A 205 -1.57 9.75 5.44
C ALA A 205 -0.21 10.39 5.16
N LEU A 206 0.75 10.15 6.05
CA LEU A 206 2.13 10.59 5.91
C LEU A 206 3.09 9.43 6.10
N PHE A 207 4.20 9.47 5.37
CA PHE A 207 5.23 8.46 5.34
C PHE A 207 6.62 9.10 5.47
N GLY A 208 7.51 8.45 6.22
CA GLY A 208 8.91 8.83 6.34
C GLY A 208 9.83 7.63 6.31
N SER A 209 11.09 7.86 5.95
CA SER A 209 12.09 6.81 5.89
C SER A 209 13.42 7.23 6.54
N ASP A 210 14.17 6.26 7.03
CA ASP A 210 15.60 6.40 7.29
C ASP A 210 16.44 5.73 6.20
N PRO A 211 17.65 6.23 5.91
CA PRO A 211 18.27 7.40 6.53
C PRO A 211 17.60 8.71 6.06
N PHE A 212 17.66 9.75 6.90
CA PHE A 212 17.00 11.04 6.61
C PHE A 212 17.31 11.62 5.22
N ILE A 213 18.51 11.37 4.69
CA ILE A 213 18.92 11.80 3.35
C ILE A 213 18.00 11.24 2.24
N TRP A 214 17.31 10.12 2.46
CA TRP A 214 16.31 9.58 1.52
C TRP A 214 15.11 10.48 1.44
N ASN A 215 14.67 11.04 2.57
CA ASN A 215 13.55 11.95 2.54
C ASN A 215 13.88 13.21 1.75
N TRP A 216 15.10 13.73 1.89
CA TRP A 216 15.57 14.85 1.06
C TRP A 216 15.62 14.50 -0.45
N GLY A 217 16.07 13.30 -0.79
CA GLY A 217 16.07 12.80 -2.17
C GLY A 217 14.66 12.67 -2.76
N MET A 218 13.73 12.10 -2.00
CA MET A 218 12.32 11.95 -2.40
C MET A 218 11.63 13.30 -2.54
N GLU A 219 11.89 14.25 -1.65
CA GLU A 219 11.42 15.63 -1.75
C GLU A 219 11.97 16.30 -3.03
N THR A 220 13.26 16.11 -3.32
CA THR A 220 13.89 16.63 -4.54
C THR A 220 13.22 16.04 -5.79
N PHE A 221 13.00 14.72 -5.83
CA PHE A 221 12.33 14.06 -6.95
C PHE A 221 10.90 14.55 -7.14
N ALA A 222 10.12 14.69 -6.06
CA ALA A 222 8.76 15.22 -6.12
C ALA A 222 8.68 16.69 -6.59
N ASN A 223 9.76 17.46 -6.43
CA ASN A 223 9.81 18.86 -6.82
C ASN A 223 10.35 19.10 -8.23
N PHE A 224 11.31 18.28 -8.68
CA PHE A 224 12.11 18.59 -9.88
C PHE A 224 12.02 17.56 -11.00
N LEU A 225 11.59 16.32 -10.72
CA LEU A 225 11.43 15.33 -11.78
C LEU A 225 10.04 15.46 -12.44
N PRO A 226 9.94 15.30 -13.77
CA PRO A 226 8.65 15.27 -14.46
C PRO A 226 7.76 14.15 -13.91
N SER A 227 6.48 14.44 -13.68
CA SER A 227 5.52 13.45 -13.16
C SER A 227 5.38 12.25 -14.10
N ASP A 228 5.45 12.44 -15.42
CA ASP A 228 5.41 11.34 -16.39
C ASP A 228 6.56 10.35 -16.23
N LEU A 229 7.75 10.83 -15.85
CA LEU A 229 8.90 9.98 -15.56
C LEU A 229 8.66 9.14 -14.31
N LEU A 230 8.16 9.76 -13.24
CA LEU A 230 7.84 9.09 -11.97
C LEU A 230 6.70 8.09 -12.13
N ARG A 231 5.78 8.33 -13.08
CA ARG A 231 4.64 7.46 -13.39
C ARG A 231 4.99 6.25 -14.25
N ASP A 232 6.15 6.24 -14.91
CA ASP A 232 6.55 5.13 -15.77
C ASP A 232 7.10 3.96 -14.94
N LYS A 233 6.38 2.83 -14.93
CA LYS A 233 6.79 1.61 -14.21
C LYS A 233 8.16 1.12 -14.64
N ASN A 234 8.45 1.12 -15.94
CA ASN A 234 9.70 0.56 -16.46
C ASN A 234 10.89 1.41 -16.03
N VAL A 235 10.74 2.73 -16.08
CA VAL A 235 11.78 3.67 -15.62
C VAL A 235 12.01 3.48 -14.12
N THR A 236 10.93 3.58 -13.34
CA THR A 236 11.03 3.56 -11.88
C THR A 236 11.53 2.22 -11.34
N LEU A 237 11.08 1.09 -11.89
CA LEU A 237 11.55 -0.22 -11.48
C LEU A 237 13.01 -0.47 -11.89
N LYS A 238 13.41 -0.10 -13.11
CA LYS A 238 14.82 -0.20 -13.53
C LYS A 238 15.74 0.66 -12.68
N PHE A 239 15.29 1.86 -12.32
CA PHE A 239 16.03 2.72 -11.41
C PHE A 239 16.19 2.04 -10.05
N ALA A 240 15.11 1.51 -9.46
CA ALA A 240 15.15 0.79 -8.20
C ALA A 240 16.06 -0.45 -8.24
N GLU A 241 16.06 -1.20 -9.34
CA GLU A 241 16.96 -2.34 -9.56
C GLU A 241 18.44 -1.90 -9.64
N CYS A 242 18.71 -0.78 -10.33
CA CYS A 242 20.06 -0.23 -10.45
C CYS A 242 20.63 0.18 -9.08
N VAL A 243 19.80 0.74 -8.20
CA VAL A 243 20.22 1.19 -6.87
C VAL A 243 20.06 0.11 -5.79
N ASP A 244 19.48 -1.05 -6.08
CA ASP A 244 19.26 -2.15 -5.11
C ASP A 244 20.53 -2.55 -4.33
N PRO A 245 21.71 -2.72 -4.94
CA PRO A 245 22.92 -3.06 -4.19
C PRO A 245 23.26 -2.01 -3.13
N PHE A 246 23.06 -0.73 -3.45
CA PHE A 246 23.29 0.37 -2.52
C PHE A 246 22.24 0.38 -1.41
N ILE A 247 20.97 0.16 -1.76
CA ILE A 247 19.87 0.07 -0.79
C ILE A 247 20.14 -1.04 0.23
N ARG A 248 20.56 -2.22 -0.20
CA ARG A 248 20.87 -3.34 0.70
C ARG A 248 21.99 -3.03 1.69
N VAL A 249 23.01 -2.27 1.25
CA VAL A 249 24.07 -1.79 2.14
C VAL A 249 23.50 -0.85 3.19
N ILE A 250 22.64 0.08 2.78
CA ILE A 250 21.96 1.00 3.71
C ILE A 250 21.05 0.24 4.67
N ASP A 251 20.26 -0.73 4.22
CA ASP A 251 19.41 -1.58 5.06
C ASP A 251 20.24 -2.27 6.16
N GLY A 252 21.45 -2.75 5.83
CA GLY A 252 22.38 -3.31 6.81
C GLY A 252 22.91 -2.30 7.85
N ILE A 253 22.92 -1.01 7.53
CA ILE A 253 23.40 0.07 8.41
C ILE A 253 22.27 0.62 9.30
N VAL A 254 21.12 0.94 8.69
CA VAL A 254 19.99 1.59 9.39
C VAL A 254 19.00 0.59 9.98
N GLY A 255 19.10 -0.69 9.58
CA GLY A 255 18.18 -1.75 9.95
C GLY A 255 16.87 -1.73 9.15
N GLU A 256 15.95 -2.62 9.51
CA GLU A 256 14.70 -2.87 8.78
C GLU A 256 13.45 -2.58 9.64
N ARG A 257 13.56 -1.66 10.60
CA ARG A 257 12.45 -1.35 11.51
C ARG A 257 11.28 -0.71 10.76
N VAL A 258 10.06 -1.14 11.07
CA VAL A 258 8.83 -0.56 10.57
C VAL A 258 8.00 -0.07 11.75
N ALA A 259 7.38 1.09 11.62
CA ALA A 259 6.47 1.63 12.62
C ALA A 259 5.24 2.26 11.97
N MET A 260 4.12 2.13 12.68
CA MET A 260 2.83 2.70 12.30
C MET A 260 2.23 3.36 13.53
N ARG A 261 1.68 4.55 13.35
CA ARG A 261 0.92 5.28 14.35
C ARG A 261 -0.33 5.84 13.68
N ILE A 262 -1.47 5.71 14.35
CA ILE A 262 -2.74 6.23 13.86
C ILE A 262 -3.32 7.09 14.96
N ASP A 263 -3.52 8.36 14.66
CA ASP A 263 -4.09 9.31 15.61
C ASP A 263 -5.52 9.61 15.19
N LEU A 264 -6.46 9.45 16.14
CA LEU A 264 -7.84 9.88 16.00
C LEU A 264 -8.08 11.06 16.95
N GLU A 265 -8.67 12.12 16.42
CA GLU A 265 -9.12 13.30 17.14
C GLU A 265 -10.64 13.41 17.02
N SER A 266 -11.28 13.66 18.15
CA SER A 266 -12.74 13.78 18.28
C SER A 266 -13.13 15.21 18.61
N SER A 267 -14.41 15.54 18.43
CA SER A 267 -14.94 16.89 18.65
C SER A 267 -14.75 17.45 20.08
N ASN A 268 -14.45 16.59 21.05
CA ASN A 268 -14.22 16.96 22.45
C ASN A 268 -12.73 17.12 22.83
N GLY A 269 -11.81 17.03 21.86
CA GLY A 269 -10.36 17.12 22.06
C GLY A 269 -9.73 15.76 22.30
#